data_AF-A0A847UK94-F1
#
_entry.id   AF-A0A847UK94-F1
#
_cell.length_a   1.000
_cell.length_b   1.000
_cell.length_c   1.000
_cell.angle_alpha   90.00
_cell.angle_beta   90.00
_cell.angle_gamma   90.00
#
_symmetry.space_group_name_H-M   'P 1'
#
loop_
_entity.id
_entity.type
_entity.pdbx_description
1 polymer ?
#
loop_
_entity_poly.entity_id
_entity_poly.type
_entity_poly.pdbx_seq_one_letter_code
_entity_poly.pdbx_strand_id
1 'polypeptide(L)'
;MTELRVRKPDGWTTVSFPDEVGTISAAGGKVDGQLCLTLTGERDDGPRIVELGILDVDENDEHLLENTVPWTEDGTSVVLDRLLPS
;
A
#
# COMPACT_ATOMS: atom_id res chain seq x y z
N MET A 1 -14.87 -3.14 9.39
CA MET A 1 -13.41 -3.13 9.25
C MET A 1 -13.10 -3.13 7.77
N THR A 2 -12.18 -2.29 7.31
CA THR A 2 -11.73 -2.26 5.92
C THR A 2 -10.46 -3.08 5.79
N GLU A 3 -10.41 -4.01 4.84
CA GLU A 3 -9.26 -4.89 4.62
C GLU A 3 -8.69 -4.63 3.23
N LEU A 4 -7.37 -4.48 3.15
CA LEU A 4 -6.63 -4.29 1.91
C LEU A 4 -5.63 -5.43 1.74
N ARG A 5 -5.68 -6.11 0.61
CA ARG A 5 -4.68 -7.07 0.19
C ARG A 5 -3.50 -6.32 -0.41
N VAL A 6 -2.33 -6.54 0.18
CA VAL A 6 -1.13 -5.77 -0.11
C VAL A 6 0.07 -6.69 -0.28
N ARG A 7 1.01 -6.28 -1.12
CA ARG A 7 2.30 -6.97 -1.27
C ARG A 7 3.31 -6.37 -0.30
N LYS A 8 3.94 -7.22 0.50
CA LYS A 8 5.15 -6.92 1.29
C LYS A 8 6.31 -7.80 0.78
N PRO A 9 7.57 -7.58 1.22
CA PRO A 9 8.72 -8.35 0.73
C PRO A 9 8.58 -9.88 0.90
N ASP A 10 7.85 -10.32 1.93
CA ASP A 10 7.61 -11.72 2.27
C ASP A 10 6.45 -12.37 1.50
N GLY A 11 5.54 -11.58 0.91
CA GLY A 11 4.29 -12.16 0.44
C GLY A 11 3.20 -11.16 0.13
N TRP A 12 2.11 -11.69 -0.41
CA TRP A 12 0.81 -11.02 -0.30
C TRP A 12 0.27 -11.26 1.11
N THR A 13 -0.21 -10.20 1.75
CA THR A 13 -0.80 -10.23 3.08
C THR A 13 -2.01 -9.30 3.13
N THR A 14 -2.74 -9.32 4.24
CA THR A 14 -3.88 -8.42 4.48
C THR A 14 -3.49 -7.40 5.54
N VAL A 15 -3.80 -6.13 5.27
CA VAL A 15 -3.75 -5.03 6.23
C VAL A 15 -5.18 -4.64 6.57
N SER A 16 -5.48 -4.44 7.84
CA SER A 16 -6.83 -4.13 8.32
C SER A 16 -6.86 -2.76 8.97
N PHE A 17 -7.79 -1.92 8.52
CA PHE A 17 -8.11 -0.62 9.12
C PHE A 17 -9.44 -0.73 9.90
N PRO A 18 -9.52 -0.21 11.13
CA PRO A 18 -10.75 -0.20 11.91
C PRO A 18 -11.81 0.71 11.27
N ASP A 19 -13.09 0.48 11.62
CA ASP A 19 -14.25 1.20 11.03
C ASP A 19 -14.25 2.71 11.28
N GLU A 20 -13.51 3.18 12.28
CA GLU A 20 -13.32 4.59 12.60
C GLU A 20 -12.39 5.34 11.63
N VAL A 21 -11.74 4.62 10.70
CA VAL A 21 -10.94 5.23 9.63
C VAL A 21 -11.86 5.66 8.50
N GLY A 22 -11.93 6.96 8.24
CA GLY A 22 -12.81 7.54 7.24
C GLY A 22 -12.26 7.45 5.81
N THR A 23 -10.95 7.65 5.65
CA THR A 23 -10.27 7.56 4.35
C THR A 23 -8.95 6.82 4.49
N ILE A 24 -8.58 6.09 3.44
CA ILE A 24 -7.27 5.46 3.30
C ILE A 24 -6.62 6.02 2.05
N SER A 25 -5.41 6.56 2.18
CA SER A 25 -4.63 7.07 1.06
C SER A 25 -3.34 6.28 0.89
N ALA A 26 -2.89 6.16 -0.36
CA ALA A 26 -1.61 5.54 -0.70
C ALA A 26 -0.62 6.60 -1.16
N ALA A 27 0.50 6.73 -0.46
CA ALA A 27 1.59 7.59 -0.87
C ALA A 27 2.86 6.77 -1.06
N GLY A 28 3.68 7.11 -2.03
CA GLY A 28 4.92 6.37 -2.24
C GLY A 28 5.66 6.81 -3.49
N GLY A 29 6.82 6.21 -3.67
CA GLY A 29 7.69 6.50 -4.79
C GLY A 29 8.84 5.49 -4.88
N LYS A 30 9.72 5.72 -5.85
CA LYS A 30 10.87 4.87 -6.11
C LYS A 30 12.03 5.23 -5.17
N VAL A 31 12.45 4.29 -4.34
CA VAL A 31 13.64 4.37 -3.46
C VAL A 31 14.58 3.24 -3.86
N ASP A 32 15.82 3.56 -4.19
CA ASP A 32 16.85 2.60 -4.63
C ASP A 32 16.39 1.63 -5.73
N GLY A 33 15.54 2.12 -6.63
CA GLY A 33 15.02 1.32 -7.74
C GLY A 33 13.76 0.52 -7.44
N GLN A 34 13.26 0.55 -6.20
CA GLN A 34 12.10 -0.20 -5.73
C GLN A 34 10.97 0.74 -5.32
N LEU A 35 9.73 0.31 -5.50
CA LEU A 35 8.56 1.06 -5.06
C LEU A 35 8.39 0.83 -3.57
N CYS A 36 8.21 1.93 -2.82
CA CYS A 36 7.88 1.88 -1.41
C CYS A 36 6.64 2.73 -1.19
N LEU A 37 5.51 2.04 -0.98
CA LEU A 37 4.22 2.61 -0.65
C LEU A 37 4.03 2.63 0.87
N THR A 38 3.29 3.64 1.30
CA THR A 38 2.76 3.85 2.63
C THR A 38 1.26 4.01 2.52
N LEU A 39 0.51 3.20 3.24
CA LEU A 39 -0.93 3.40 3.41
C LEU A 39 -1.16 4.21 4.68
N THR A 40 -1.98 5.25 4.57
CA THR A 40 -2.36 6.10 5.70
C THR A 40 -3.87 6.08 5.85
N GLY A 41 -4.34 5.56 6.97
CA GLY A 41 -5.75 5.64 7.38
C GLY A 41 -5.98 6.85 8.27
N GLU A 42 -6.75 7.82 7.78
CA GLU A 42 -7.10 9.03 8.51
C GLU A 42 -8.28 8.76 9.47
N ARG A 43 -8.17 9.31 10.68
CA ARG A 43 -9.19 9.23 11.74
C ARG A 43 -9.61 10.64 12.13
N ASP A 44 -10.91 10.85 12.32
CA ASP A 44 -11.44 12.15 12.71
C ASP A 44 -10.97 12.57 14.12
N ASP A 45 -10.96 11.62 15.06
CA ASP A 45 -10.70 11.86 16.48
C ASP A 45 -9.47 11.08 17.01
N GLY A 46 -8.36 11.08 16.26
CA GLY A 46 -7.16 10.40 16.74
C GLY A 46 -5.95 10.44 15.80
N PRO A 47 -4.84 9.80 16.20
CA PRO A 47 -3.69 9.66 15.33
C PRO A 47 -4.02 8.74 14.15
N ARG A 48 -3.55 9.15 12.96
CA ARG A 48 -3.55 8.34 11.75
C ARG A 48 -2.91 6.96 11.97
N ILE A 49 -3.43 5.96 11.28
CA ILE A 49 -2.81 4.63 11.19
C ILE A 49 -1.91 4.63 9.97
N VAL A 50 -0.67 4.17 10.14
CA VAL A 50 0.33 4.15 9.07
C VAL A 50 0.85 2.73 8.88
N GLU A 51 0.74 2.24 7.65
CA GLU A 51 1.23 0.94 7.23
C GLU A 51 2.33 1.12 6.19
N LEU A 52 3.52 0.61 6.50
CA LEU A 52 4.75 0.84 5.74
C LEU A 52 5.21 -0.43 5.02
N GLY A 53 6.16 -0.25 4.10
CA GLY A 53 6.83 -1.35 3.41
C GLY A 53 5.91 -2.07 2.43
N ILE A 54 4.91 -1.36 1.92
CA ILE A 54 3.98 -1.87 0.94
C ILE A 54 4.64 -1.73 -0.43
N LEU A 55 4.71 -2.81 -1.17
CA LEU A 55 5.26 -2.85 -2.53
C LEU A 55 4.15 -2.72 -3.57
N ASP A 56 2.94 -3.14 -3.22
CA ASP A 56 1.78 -3.13 -4.10
C ASP A 56 0.47 -3.21 -3.31
N VAL A 57 -0.63 -2.78 -3.93
CA VAL A 57 -2.00 -2.99 -3.47
C VAL A 57 -2.72 -3.82 -4.52
N ASP A 58 -3.53 -4.79 -4.12
CA ASP A 58 -4.30 -5.60 -5.06
C ASP A 58 -5.25 -4.71 -5.86
N GLU A 59 -5.28 -4.87 -7.19
CA GLU A 59 -6.09 -4.06 -8.11
C GLU A 59 -7.59 -4.09 -7.74
N ASN A 60 -8.05 -5.20 -7.15
CA ASN A 60 -9.43 -5.33 -6.72
C ASN A 60 -9.75 -4.46 -5.52
N ASP A 61 -8.75 -4.00 -4.78
CA ASP A 61 -8.89 -3.23 -3.54
C ASP A 61 -8.55 -1.74 -3.72
N GLU A 62 -7.97 -1.34 -4.87
CA GLU A 62 -7.61 0.07 -5.13
C GLU A 62 -8.79 1.04 -5.06
N HIS A 63 -10.00 0.57 -5.35
CA HIS A 63 -11.23 1.37 -5.26
C HIS A 63 -11.57 1.81 -3.83
N LEU A 64 -10.92 1.20 -2.81
CA LEU A 64 -11.06 1.56 -1.40
C LEU A 64 -10.12 2.72 -1.00
N LEU A 65 -9.20 3.12 -1.89
CA LEU A 65 -8.28 4.22 -1.66
C LEU A 65 -8.88 5.54 -2.13
N GLU A 66 -8.62 6.62 -1.40
CA GLU A 66 -9.01 7.98 -1.77
C GLU A 66 -8.32 8.45 -3.05
N ASN A 67 -7.12 7.94 -3.31
CA ASN A 67 -6.29 8.31 -4.45
C ASN A 67 -5.80 7.09 -5.22
N THR A 68 -5.44 7.30 -6.49
CA THR A 68 -4.79 6.27 -7.30
C THR A 68 -3.45 5.88 -6.69
N VAL A 69 -3.15 4.58 -6.69
CA VAL A 69 -1.84 4.08 -6.30
C VAL A 69 -0.76 4.74 -7.18
N PRO A 70 0.30 5.33 -6.59
CA PRO A 70 1.36 5.92 -7.38
C PRO A 70 2.18 4.81 -8.04
N TRP A 71 1.84 4.54 -9.31
CA TRP A 71 2.58 3.64 -10.18
C TRP A 71 3.93 4.25 -10.61
N THR A 72 4.89 3.39 -10.94
CA THR A 72 6.08 3.79 -11.69
C THR A 72 5.70 4.22 -13.12
N GLU A 73 6.60 4.94 -13.81
CA GLU A 73 6.37 5.40 -15.20
C GLU A 73 6.08 4.26 -16.19
N ASP A 74 6.51 3.03 -15.89
CA ASP A 74 6.23 1.82 -16.67
C ASP A 74 4.98 1.05 -16.18
N GLY A 75 4.19 1.63 -15.29
CA GLY A 75 2.92 1.06 -14.82
C GLY A 75 3.07 -0.28 -14.09
N THR A 76 4.29 -0.63 -13.66
CA THR A 76 4.59 -1.96 -13.12
C THR A 76 4.73 -1.87 -11.60
N SER A 77 3.82 -2.53 -10.88
CA SER A 77 4.05 -2.96 -9.48
C SER A 77 5.41 -3.64 -9.38
N VAL A 78 6.26 -3.28 -8.42
CA VAL A 78 7.64 -3.77 -8.41
C VAL A 78 7.66 -5.28 -8.19
N VAL A 79 7.86 -5.98 -9.31
CA VAL A 79 7.91 -7.43 -9.42
C VAL A 79 8.98 -7.96 -8.47
N LEU A 80 8.50 -8.81 -7.58
CA LEU A 80 9.21 -9.56 -6.54
C LEU A 80 10.51 -10.25 -7.00
N ASP A 81 10.68 -10.52 -8.29
CA ASP A 81 11.85 -11.18 -8.89
C ASP A 81 13.18 -10.45 -8.64
N ARG A 82 13.14 -9.17 -8.23
CA ARG A 82 14.35 -8.42 -7.86
C ARG A 82 14.63 -8.34 -6.36
N LEU A 83 13.77 -8.93 -5.54
CA LEU A 83 13.85 -8.90 -4.06
C LEU A 83 14.26 -10.24 -3.45
N LEU A 84 14.25 -11.34 -4.22
CA LEU A 84 14.81 -12.61 -3.78
C LEU A 84 16.33 -12.60 -4.01
N PRO A 85 17.15 -13.02 -3.03
CA PRO A 85 18.56 -13.32 -3.27
C PRO A 85 18.67 -14.37 -4.38
N SER A 86 19.68 -14.21 -5.24
CA SER A 86 20.04 -15.16 -6.30
C SER A 86 20.31 -16.57 -5.77
#